data_AF-A0A939IE79-F1
#
_entry.id   AF-A0A939IE79-F1
#
_cell.length_a   1.000
_cell.length_b   1.000
_cell.length_c   1.000
_cell.angle_alpha   90.00
_cell.angle_beta   90.00
_cell.angle_gamma   90.00
#
_symmetry.space_group_name_H-M   'P 1'
#
loop_
_entity.id
_entity.type
_entity.pdbx_description
1 polymer ?
#
loop_
_entity_poly.entity_id
_entity_poly.type
_entity_poly.pdbx_seq_one_letter_code
_entity_poly.pdbx_strand_id
1 'polypeptide(L)'
;MSNPGIFRNVNIIKELNASTGTGMIELYQPGRLNSLDVVSNAKYSGFITSLRLTVDVTSIDELEVVENDTLADDATIAANAKTTFNNNPKKCLSFFIGNSDTPAVKVVDVFIFNQRPFYYVSLLPYFTSASTFDVAPDSIIAIQQRDVGYGLLQYDDRILILETVIEESPVYDQLLLTVE
;
A
#
# COMPACT_ATOMS: atom_id res chain seq x y z
N MET A 1 -17.26 4.09 34.60
CA MET A 1 -16.99 5.14 33.61
C MET A 1 -16.14 4.49 32.53
N SER A 2 -16.59 4.46 31.28
CA SER A 2 -15.76 3.96 30.18
C SER A 2 -14.54 4.86 30.03
N ASN A 3 -13.35 4.27 29.95
CA ASN A 3 -12.18 5.05 29.54
C ASN A 3 -12.36 5.44 28.08
N PRO A 4 -12.10 6.71 27.71
CA PRO A 4 -12.10 7.09 26.30
C PRO A 4 -11.07 6.26 25.55
N GLY A 5 -11.41 5.82 24.34
CA GLY A 5 -10.47 5.14 23.45
C GLY A 5 -9.22 6.00 23.23
N ILE A 6 -8.05 5.35 23.20
CA ILE A 6 -6.77 5.98 22.90
C ILE A 6 -6.63 6.02 21.38
N PHE A 7 -6.38 7.22 20.85
CA PHE A 7 -6.07 7.45 19.43
C PHE A 7 -4.61 7.84 19.27
N ARG A 8 -3.97 7.34 18.21
CA ARG A 8 -2.65 7.83 17.78
C ARG A 8 -2.50 7.85 16.26
N ASN A 9 -1.63 8.72 15.79
CA ASN A 9 -1.24 8.75 14.38
C ASN A 9 0.08 8.00 14.20
N VAL A 10 0.09 7.04 13.29
CA VAL A 10 1.27 6.24 12.93
C VAL A 10 1.58 6.49 11.47
N ASN A 11 2.86 6.69 11.14
CA ASN A 11 3.26 6.86 9.75
C ASN A 11 3.72 5.54 9.13
N ILE A 12 3.30 5.27 7.91
CA ILE A 12 3.89 4.22 7.07
C ILE A 12 4.92 4.92 6.19
N ILE A 13 6.20 4.63 6.39
CA ILE A 13 7.27 5.18 5.55
C ILE A 13 8.16 4.02 5.11
N LYS A 14 8.17 3.74 3.81
CA LYS A 14 8.98 2.66 3.25
C LYS A 14 9.57 3.02 1.91
N GLU A 15 10.90 2.96 1.83
CA GLU A 15 11.62 3.04 0.56
C GLU A 15 11.86 1.64 0.00
N LEU A 16 11.64 1.47 -1.30
CA LEU A 16 12.02 0.33 -2.10
C LEU A 16 12.99 0.80 -3.19
N ASN A 17 14.07 0.06 -3.36
CA ASN A 17 15.13 0.35 -4.32
C ASN A 17 15.77 -0.96 -4.81
N ALA A 18 16.90 -0.86 -5.51
CA ALA A 18 17.60 -2.03 -6.04
C ALA A 18 18.03 -3.07 -4.99
N SER A 19 18.27 -2.66 -3.73
CA SER A 19 18.70 -3.56 -2.65
C SER A 19 17.56 -4.33 -1.98
N THR A 20 16.32 -3.92 -2.21
CA THR A 20 15.12 -4.48 -1.57
C THR A 20 14.85 -5.94 -1.97
N GLY A 21 15.28 -6.36 -3.18
CA GLY A 21 15.13 -7.73 -3.65
C GLY A 21 13.69 -8.17 -3.93
N THR A 22 13.44 -9.49 -3.93
CA THR A 22 12.15 -10.12 -4.26
C THR A 22 11.40 -10.65 -3.04
N GLY A 23 11.93 -10.45 -1.82
CA GLY A 23 11.26 -10.85 -0.59
C GLY A 23 9.96 -10.07 -0.38
N MET A 24 9.00 -10.70 0.30
CA MET A 24 7.86 -9.95 0.85
C MET A 24 8.35 -9.08 2.00
N ILE A 25 7.87 -7.84 2.02
CA ILE A 25 8.23 -6.85 3.01
C ILE A 25 6.95 -6.33 3.65
N GLU A 26 6.90 -6.40 4.97
CA GLU A 26 5.83 -5.79 5.74
C GLU A 26 5.86 -4.27 5.58
N LEU A 27 4.73 -3.70 5.16
CA LEU A 27 4.49 -2.26 5.09
C LEU A 27 3.86 -1.75 6.38
N TYR A 28 2.86 -2.47 6.89
CA TYR A 28 2.09 -2.03 8.04
C TYR A 28 1.42 -3.20 8.75
N GLN A 29 1.46 -3.15 10.08
CA GLN A 29 0.63 -3.91 11.00
C GLN A 29 0.23 -2.98 12.14
N PRO A 30 -1.03 -3.01 12.61
CA PRO A 30 -1.43 -2.24 13.77
C PRO A 30 -0.58 -2.58 15.00
N GLY A 31 -0.14 -1.54 15.71
CA GLY A 31 0.71 -1.72 16.86
C GLY A 31 0.01 -2.37 18.07
N ARG A 32 0.81 -2.71 19.08
CA ARG A 32 0.30 -3.21 20.37
C ARG A 32 0.05 -2.05 21.33
N LEU A 33 -0.93 -2.22 22.22
CA LEU A 33 -1.09 -1.40 23.41
C LEU A 33 0.05 -1.70 24.39
N ASN A 34 0.55 -0.68 25.09
CA ASN A 34 1.60 -0.86 26.07
C ASN A 34 1.07 -1.66 27.27
N SER A 35 1.93 -2.34 28.03
CA SER A 35 1.51 -3.08 29.24
C SER A 35 1.00 -2.16 30.36
N LEU A 36 1.28 -0.86 30.26
CA LEU A 36 0.73 0.19 31.12
C LEU A 36 -0.64 0.71 30.64
N ASP A 37 -1.03 0.42 29.40
CA ASP A 37 -2.28 0.87 28.78
C ASP A 37 -3.40 -0.15 29.02
N VAL A 38 -3.90 -0.25 30.25
CA VAL A 38 -5.16 -0.91 30.69
C VAL A 38 -5.38 -2.41 30.34
N VAL A 39 -4.85 -2.97 29.25
CA VAL A 39 -5.03 -4.37 28.82
C VAL A 39 -3.74 -4.91 28.17
N SER A 40 -3.11 -5.89 28.81
CA SER A 40 -1.97 -6.63 28.24
C SER A 40 -2.39 -7.39 26.97
N ASN A 41 -1.59 -7.29 25.91
CA ASN A 41 -1.77 -7.97 24.61
C ASN A 41 -2.92 -7.49 23.70
N ALA A 42 -3.60 -6.39 24.04
CA ALA A 42 -4.55 -5.78 23.10
C ALA A 42 -3.80 -5.05 21.96
N LYS A 43 -4.40 -5.04 20.77
CA LYS A 43 -3.85 -4.38 19.58
C LYS A 43 -4.82 -3.29 19.10
N TYR A 44 -4.27 -2.27 18.45
CA TYR A 44 -5.06 -1.21 17.82
C TYR A 44 -5.77 -1.73 16.56
N SER A 45 -6.91 -1.14 16.20
CA SER A 45 -7.41 -1.15 14.82
C SER A 45 -6.83 0.04 14.08
N GLY A 46 -6.51 -0.12 12.79
CA GLY A 46 -5.95 0.95 11.96
C GLY A 46 -6.94 1.47 10.94
N PHE A 47 -6.96 2.79 10.73
CA PHE A 47 -7.72 3.45 9.67
C PHE A 47 -6.75 4.18 8.75
N ILE A 48 -6.51 3.59 7.58
CA ILE A 48 -5.64 4.18 6.56
C ILE A 48 -6.47 5.23 5.81
N THR A 49 -6.09 6.50 5.94
CA THR A 49 -6.83 7.64 5.37
C THR A 49 -6.26 8.13 4.04
N SER A 50 -5.01 7.78 3.77
CA SER A 50 -4.38 7.91 2.46
C SER A 50 -3.36 6.78 2.25
N LEU A 51 -3.11 6.42 0.98
CA LEU A 51 -2.01 5.54 0.58
C LEU A 51 -1.39 6.02 -0.74
N ARG A 52 -0.10 6.36 -0.73
CA ARG A 52 0.60 7.03 -1.83
C ARG A 52 1.96 6.40 -2.04
N LEU A 53 2.24 6.21 -3.32
CA LEU A 53 3.49 5.74 -3.86
C LEU A 53 4.14 6.91 -4.61
N THR A 54 5.34 7.29 -4.24
CA THR A 54 6.19 8.20 -5.02
C THR A 54 7.10 7.35 -5.88
N VAL A 55 7.13 7.60 -7.19
CA VAL A 55 7.92 6.83 -8.15
C VAL A 55 8.97 7.73 -8.77
N ASP A 56 10.22 7.31 -8.65
CA ASP A 56 11.38 7.83 -9.36
C ASP A 56 12.13 6.64 -9.95
N VAL A 57 11.91 6.35 -11.23
CA VAL A 57 12.47 5.17 -11.92
C VAL A 57 13.16 5.65 -13.18
N THR A 58 14.44 5.34 -13.30
CA THR A 58 15.28 5.75 -14.43
C THR A 58 15.98 4.57 -15.10
N SER A 59 15.84 3.36 -14.59
CA SER A 59 16.48 2.15 -15.13
C SER A 59 15.83 1.59 -16.39
N ILE A 60 14.66 2.09 -16.78
CA ILE A 60 13.92 1.69 -17.99
C ILE A 60 13.65 2.91 -18.86
N ASP A 61 13.39 2.68 -20.15
CA ASP A 61 13.08 3.75 -21.09
C ASP A 61 11.81 4.52 -20.67
N GLU A 62 11.79 5.80 -21.02
CA GLU A 62 10.67 6.72 -20.73
C GLU A 62 9.39 6.25 -21.44
N LEU A 63 8.25 6.43 -20.78
CA LEU A 63 6.95 6.01 -21.30
C LEU A 63 6.61 6.74 -22.61
N GLU A 64 6.49 5.98 -23.69
CA GLU A 64 5.98 6.46 -24.97
C GLU A 64 4.46 6.25 -25.06
N VAL A 65 3.70 7.33 -24.97
CA VAL A 65 2.23 7.29 -25.02
C VAL A 65 1.76 7.29 -26.47
N VAL A 66 0.83 6.38 -26.79
CA VAL A 66 0.07 6.47 -28.05
C VAL A 66 -0.96 7.57 -27.91
N GLU A 67 -0.72 8.69 -28.57
CA GLU A 67 -1.60 9.85 -28.56
C GLU A 67 -3.00 9.51 -29.08
N ASN A 68 -4.02 10.09 -28.45
CA ASN A 68 -5.39 9.98 -28.90
C ASN A 68 -5.76 11.23 -29.71
N ASP A 69 -6.45 11.03 -30.84
CA ASP A 69 -7.14 12.15 -31.50
C ASP A 69 -8.26 12.66 -30.57
N THR A 70 -8.45 13.97 -30.56
CA THR A 70 -9.55 14.66 -29.88
C THR A 70 -10.94 14.13 -30.25
N LEU A 71 -11.10 13.52 -31.43
CA LEU A 71 -12.35 12.92 -31.91
C LEU A 71 -12.39 11.39 -31.78
N ALA A 72 -11.40 10.78 -31.12
CA ALA A 72 -11.35 9.33 -30.93
C ALA A 72 -12.54 8.83 -30.08
N ASP A 73 -13.10 7.70 -30.49
CA ASP A 73 -14.12 7.01 -29.71
C ASP A 73 -13.52 6.21 -28.54
N ASP A 74 -14.36 5.80 -27.58
CA ASP A 74 -13.93 5.06 -26.39
C ASP A 74 -13.18 3.76 -26.74
N ALA A 75 -13.55 3.10 -27.84
CA ALA A 75 -12.89 1.88 -28.31
C ALA A 75 -11.45 2.15 -28.77
N THR A 76 -11.23 3.24 -29.51
CA THR A 76 -9.90 3.67 -29.94
C THR A 76 -9.05 4.09 -28.74
N ILE A 77 -9.63 4.86 -27.81
CA ILE A 77 -8.93 5.27 -26.57
C ILE A 77 -8.49 4.04 -25.77
N ALA A 78 -9.37 3.05 -25.59
CA ALA A 78 -9.03 1.81 -24.89
C ALA A 78 -7.95 1.00 -25.62
N ALA A 79 -8.00 0.94 -26.96
CA ALA A 79 -6.98 0.26 -27.77
C ALA A 79 -5.61 0.96 -27.68
N ASN A 80 -5.57 2.28 -27.71
CA ASN A 80 -4.35 3.08 -27.57
C ASN A 80 -3.77 2.96 -26.17
N ALA A 81 -4.60 2.99 -25.12
CA ALA A 81 -4.17 2.75 -23.74
C ALA A 81 -3.58 1.34 -23.57
N LYS A 82 -4.21 0.33 -24.15
CA LYS A 82 -3.69 -1.05 -24.14
C LYS A 82 -2.35 -1.17 -24.89
N THR A 83 -2.24 -0.52 -26.04
CA THR A 83 -0.99 -0.49 -26.83
C THR A 83 0.13 0.19 -26.06
N THR A 84 -0.14 1.36 -25.47
CA THR A 84 0.77 2.09 -24.59
C THR A 84 1.22 1.19 -23.43
N PHE A 85 0.29 0.56 -22.73
CA PHE A 85 0.60 -0.32 -21.60
C PHE A 85 1.49 -1.51 -22.01
N ASN A 86 1.21 -2.17 -23.13
CA ASN A 86 1.91 -3.39 -23.51
C ASN A 86 3.28 -3.14 -24.12
N ASN A 87 3.43 -2.10 -24.94
CA ASN A 87 4.65 -1.84 -25.71
C ASN A 87 5.73 -1.14 -24.88
N ASN A 88 5.39 -0.61 -23.71
CA ASN A 88 6.34 0.09 -22.87
C ASN A 88 6.96 -0.80 -21.78
N PRO A 89 8.26 -0.61 -21.49
CA PRO A 89 8.91 -1.16 -20.31
C PRO A 89 8.20 -0.76 -19.02
N LYS A 90 8.14 -1.70 -18.07
CA LYS A 90 7.44 -1.49 -16.79
C LYS A 90 8.00 -2.36 -15.68
N LYS A 91 8.02 -1.82 -14.47
CA LYS A 91 8.28 -2.57 -13.22
C LYS A 91 6.94 -2.92 -12.56
N CYS A 92 6.94 -3.84 -11.61
CA CYS A 92 5.73 -4.24 -10.90
C CYS A 92 5.95 -4.35 -9.39
N LEU A 93 5.01 -3.77 -8.64
CA LEU A 93 4.86 -3.97 -7.21
C LEU A 93 3.55 -4.68 -6.93
N SER A 94 3.63 -5.74 -6.13
CA SER A 94 2.49 -6.54 -5.75
C SER A 94 2.19 -6.35 -4.28
N PHE A 95 0.94 -6.03 -3.97
CA PHE A 95 0.48 -5.83 -2.61
C PHE A 95 -0.29 -7.05 -2.11
N PHE A 96 -0.09 -7.36 -0.85
CA PHE A 96 -0.68 -8.51 -0.19
C PHE A 96 -1.28 -8.11 1.15
N ILE A 97 -2.33 -8.82 1.55
CA ILE A 97 -2.93 -8.72 2.87
C ILE A 97 -3.10 -10.12 3.45
N GLY A 98 -2.73 -10.29 4.71
CA GLY A 98 -2.95 -11.52 5.46
C GLY A 98 -3.21 -11.20 6.92
N ASN A 99 -3.47 -12.22 7.72
CA ASN A 99 -3.61 -12.10 9.18
C ASN A 99 -3.08 -13.37 9.87
N SER A 100 -3.37 -13.58 11.16
CA SER A 100 -2.86 -14.77 11.85
C SER A 100 -3.43 -16.08 11.31
N ASP A 101 -4.63 -16.03 10.75
CA ASP A 101 -5.41 -17.22 10.39
C ASP A 101 -5.41 -17.48 8.87
N THR A 102 -5.13 -16.44 8.08
CA THR A 102 -5.18 -16.46 6.62
C THR A 102 -3.81 -16.10 6.05
N PRO A 103 -3.24 -16.92 5.15
CA PRO A 103 -1.98 -16.59 4.49
C PRO A 103 -2.12 -15.29 3.69
N ALA A 104 -0.99 -14.63 3.40
CA ALA A 104 -0.98 -13.40 2.62
C ALA A 104 -1.58 -13.63 1.21
N VAL A 105 -2.71 -12.98 0.94
CA VAL A 105 -3.41 -13.00 -0.35
C VAL A 105 -3.04 -11.75 -1.14
N LYS A 106 -2.76 -11.92 -2.43
CA LYS A 106 -2.48 -10.80 -3.32
C LYS A 106 -3.74 -9.96 -3.56
N VAL A 107 -3.64 -8.66 -3.34
CA VAL A 107 -4.74 -7.70 -3.57
C VAL A 107 -4.62 -7.08 -4.95
N VAL A 108 -3.46 -6.50 -5.27
CA VAL A 108 -3.27 -5.73 -6.50
C VAL A 108 -1.83 -5.81 -7.00
N ASP A 109 -1.69 -5.67 -8.30
CA ASP A 109 -0.42 -5.39 -8.98
C ASP A 109 -0.43 -3.95 -9.51
N VAL A 110 0.56 -3.17 -9.09
CA VAL A 110 0.79 -1.81 -9.54
C VAL A 110 1.95 -1.83 -10.53
N PHE A 111 1.65 -1.44 -11.76
CA PHE A 111 2.65 -1.31 -12.82
C PHE A 111 3.23 0.10 -12.84
N ILE A 112 4.54 0.17 -13.01
CA ILE A 112 5.32 1.37 -12.82
C ILE A 112 6.10 1.65 -14.08
N PHE A 113 5.94 2.85 -14.60
CA PHE A 113 6.57 3.31 -15.83
C PHE A 113 7.53 4.44 -15.49
N ASN A 114 8.55 4.64 -16.31
CA ASN A 114 9.38 5.83 -16.18
C ASN A 114 8.63 7.03 -16.76
N GLN A 115 8.23 7.97 -15.88
CA GLN A 115 7.64 9.25 -16.25
C GLN A 115 8.43 10.35 -15.51
N ARG A 116 9.10 11.22 -16.27
CA ARG A 116 9.92 12.30 -15.70
C ARG A 116 9.04 13.49 -15.27
N PRO A 117 9.41 14.22 -14.20
CA PRO A 117 10.56 14.01 -13.32
C PRO A 117 10.35 12.88 -12.29
N PHE A 118 9.21 12.86 -11.63
CA PHE A 118 8.71 11.81 -10.74
C PHE A 118 7.19 11.98 -10.65
N TYR A 119 6.47 10.95 -10.22
CA TYR A 119 5.01 11.02 -10.09
C TYR A 119 4.50 10.28 -8.85
N TYR A 120 3.23 10.54 -8.52
CA TYR A 120 2.55 9.91 -7.39
C TYR A 120 1.43 8.99 -7.88
N VAL A 121 1.29 7.83 -7.24
CA VAL A 121 0.15 6.94 -7.43
C VAL A 121 -0.63 6.85 -6.12
N SER A 122 -1.92 7.14 -6.17
CA SER A 122 -2.83 6.86 -5.06
C SER A 122 -3.13 5.37 -5.04
N LEU A 123 -2.76 4.71 -3.94
CA LEU A 123 -2.91 3.28 -3.76
C LEU A 123 -4.24 2.89 -3.09
N LEU A 124 -4.83 3.81 -2.30
CA LEU A 124 -6.05 3.52 -1.54
C LEU A 124 -7.21 2.96 -2.40
N PRO A 125 -7.46 3.48 -3.63
CA PRO A 125 -8.52 2.96 -4.50
C PRO A 125 -8.34 1.51 -4.93
N TYR A 126 -7.13 0.94 -4.82
CA TYR A 126 -6.91 -0.48 -5.13
C TYR A 126 -7.31 -1.41 -3.98
N PHE A 127 -7.42 -0.90 -2.75
CA PHE A 127 -7.78 -1.69 -1.57
C PHE A 127 -9.26 -1.55 -1.21
N THR A 128 -9.83 -0.37 -1.43
CA THR A 128 -11.19 -0.04 -1.00
C THR A 128 -11.81 1.02 -1.91
N SER A 129 -13.14 0.99 -2.03
CA SER A 129 -13.92 2.06 -2.65
C SER A 129 -14.32 3.16 -1.66
N ALA A 130 -14.08 2.95 -0.36
CA ALA A 130 -14.33 3.93 0.68
C ALA A 130 -13.20 4.96 0.79
N SER A 131 -13.45 6.04 1.55
CA SER A 131 -12.44 7.06 1.85
C SER A 131 -11.36 6.59 2.82
N THR A 132 -11.60 5.48 3.51
CA THR A 132 -10.66 4.86 4.45
C THR A 132 -10.57 3.37 4.19
N PHE A 133 -9.41 2.80 4.49
CA PHE A 133 -9.22 1.37 4.55
C PHE A 133 -9.02 0.93 5.99
N ASP A 134 -9.96 0.14 6.48
CA ASP A 134 -10.01 -0.30 7.87
C ASP A 134 -9.21 -1.61 8.00
N VAL A 135 -8.23 -1.61 8.91
CA VAL A 135 -7.27 -2.68 9.10
C VAL A 135 -7.49 -3.30 10.46
N ALA A 136 -7.82 -4.60 10.48
CA ALA A 136 -8.04 -5.34 11.71
C ALA A 136 -6.72 -5.48 12.49
N PRO A 137 -6.77 -5.65 13.83
CA PRO A 137 -5.57 -5.58 14.68
C PRO A 137 -4.48 -6.61 14.37
N ASP A 138 -4.85 -7.77 13.82
CA ASP A 138 -3.94 -8.85 13.44
C ASP A 138 -3.55 -8.83 11.96
N SER A 139 -4.13 -7.93 11.16
CA SER A 139 -3.87 -7.83 9.73
C SER A 139 -2.49 -7.24 9.42
N ILE A 140 -1.87 -7.76 8.38
CA ILE A 140 -0.57 -7.36 7.87
C ILE A 140 -0.74 -6.95 6.40
N ILE A 141 -0.29 -5.74 6.07
CA ILE A 141 -0.14 -5.29 4.69
C ILE A 141 1.32 -5.48 4.30
N ALA A 142 1.54 -6.18 3.20
CA ALA A 142 2.87 -6.47 2.68
C ALA A 142 3.00 -6.10 1.20
N ILE A 143 4.24 -5.93 0.77
CA ILE A 143 4.60 -5.63 -0.62
C ILE A 143 5.70 -6.56 -1.11
N GLN A 144 5.72 -6.82 -2.41
CA GLN A 144 6.77 -7.57 -3.08
C GLN A 144 7.10 -6.94 -4.44
N GLN A 145 8.37 -6.88 -4.80
CA GLN A 145 8.75 -6.60 -6.19
C GLN A 145 8.55 -7.85 -7.05
N ARG A 146 7.96 -7.67 -8.23
CA ARG A 146 7.82 -8.74 -9.21
C ARG A 146 8.45 -8.35 -10.53
N ASP A 147 9.26 -9.25 -11.08
CA ASP A 147 9.72 -9.13 -12.45
C ASP A 147 8.60 -9.48 -13.42
N VAL A 148 8.30 -8.56 -14.33
CA VAL A 148 7.28 -8.69 -15.38
C VAL A 148 7.89 -8.61 -16.78
N GLY A 149 9.17 -8.99 -16.91
CA GLY A 149 9.92 -9.07 -18.16
C GLY A 149 10.90 -7.92 -18.38
N TYR A 150 10.97 -6.95 -17.48
CA TYR A 150 11.86 -5.78 -17.55
C TYR A 150 12.75 -5.65 -16.31
N GLY A 151 12.88 -6.72 -15.52
CA GLY A 151 13.68 -6.75 -14.30
C GLY A 151 13.02 -6.08 -13.11
N LEU A 152 13.71 -6.13 -11.97
CA LEU A 152 13.33 -5.48 -10.71
C LEU A 152 13.79 -4.02 -10.70
N LEU A 153 13.60 -3.30 -9.59
CA LEU A 153 14.22 -2.00 -9.39
C LEU A 153 15.75 -2.12 -9.47
N GLN A 154 16.40 -1.19 -10.17
CA GLN A 154 17.82 -1.23 -10.46
C GLN A 154 18.45 0.16 -10.37
N TYR A 155 19.78 0.21 -10.20
CA TYR A 155 20.54 1.46 -10.14
C TYR A 155 19.96 2.45 -9.12
N ASP A 156 19.59 3.64 -9.58
CA ASP A 156 19.04 4.74 -8.78
C ASP A 156 17.51 4.72 -8.68
N ASP A 157 16.83 3.67 -9.16
CA ASP A 157 15.38 3.54 -9.00
C ASP A 157 14.99 3.60 -7.51
N ARG A 158 14.03 4.46 -7.21
CA ARG A 158 13.50 4.68 -5.88
C ARG A 158 11.99 4.77 -5.90
N ILE A 159 11.39 4.06 -4.97
CA ILE A 159 9.97 4.12 -4.71
C ILE A 159 9.78 4.39 -3.23
N LEU A 160 9.06 5.46 -2.91
CA LEU A 160 8.73 5.81 -1.52
C LEU A 160 7.24 5.66 -1.28
N ILE A 161 6.88 4.80 -0.35
CA ILE A 161 5.53 4.71 0.22
C ILE A 161 5.52 5.59 1.47
N LEU A 162 4.60 6.55 1.53
CA LEU A 162 4.51 7.50 2.63
C LEU A 162 3.06 7.75 3.01
N GLU A 163 2.72 7.53 4.28
CA GLU A 163 1.36 7.72 4.79
C GLU A 163 1.20 7.95 6.27
N THR A 164 -0.04 8.25 6.65
CA THR A 164 -0.55 8.29 8.02
C THR A 164 -1.75 7.36 8.22
N VAL A 165 -1.71 6.59 9.31
CA VAL A 165 -2.77 5.72 9.81
C VAL A 165 -3.24 6.26 11.15
N ILE A 166 -4.55 6.33 11.33
CA ILE A 166 -5.14 6.60 12.64
C ILE A 166 -5.36 5.24 13.31
N GLU A 167 -4.71 5.01 14.43
CA GLU A 167 -4.91 3.81 15.24
C GLU A 167 -5.84 4.10 16.42
N GLU A 168 -6.85 3.26 16.60
CA GLU A 168 -7.84 3.34 17.68
C GLU A 168 -7.79 2.09 18.57
N SER A 169 -7.74 2.30 19.88
CA SER A 169 -7.85 1.21 20.84
C SER A 169 -9.32 0.83 21.04
N PRO A 170 -9.67 -0.46 21.16
CA PRO A 170 -11.02 -0.87 21.53
C PRO A 170 -11.48 -0.20 22.85
N VAL A 171 -12.73 0.25 22.89
CA VAL A 171 -13.35 0.79 24.10
C VAL A 171 -13.69 -0.38 25.02
N TYR A 172 -13.02 -0.46 26.18
CA TYR A 172 -13.29 -1.49 27.18
C TYR A 172 -14.22 -0.98 28.28
N ASP A 173 -15.28 -1.73 28.55
CA ASP A 173 -16.03 -1.61 29.79
C ASP A 173 -15.28 -2.37 30.89
N GLN A 174 -14.78 -1.66 31.89
CA GLN A 174 -14.07 -2.27 33.03
C GLN A 174 -14.93 -3.28 33.81
N LEU A 175 -16.25 -3.22 33.69
CA LEU A 175 -17.17 -4.17 34.33
C LEU A 175 -17.04 -5.60 33.78
N LEU A 176 -16.46 -5.78 32.58
CA LEU A 176 -16.23 -7.08 31.97
C LEU A 176 -14.84 -7.67 32.27
N LEU A 177 -13.95 -6.90 32.91
CA LEU A 177 -12.59 -7.33 33.25
C LEU A 177 -12.47 -7.90 34.68
N THR A 178 -13.53 -7.83 35.48
CA THR A 178 -13.66 -8.59 36.73
C THR A 178 -14.30 -9.93 36.45
N VAL A 179 -13.53 -10.88 35.94
CA VAL A 179 -13.86 -12.31 36.09
C VAL A 179 -12.91 -12.84 37.16
N GLU A 180 -13.49 -13.42 38.21
CA GLU A 180 -12.83 -13.96 39.41
C GLU A 180 -11.64 -14.89 39.11
#